data_AF-A0A8H3GZF1-F1
#
_entry.id   AF-A0A8H3GZF1-F1
#
_cell.length_a   1.000
_cell.length_b   1.000
_cell.length_c   1.000
_cell.angle_alpha   90.00
_cell.angle_beta   90.00
_cell.angle_gamma   90.00
#
_symmetry.space_group_name_H-M   'P 1'
#
loop_
_entity.id
_entity.type
_entity.pdbx_description
1 polymer ?
#
loop_
_entity_poly.entity_id
_entity_poly.type
_entity_poly.pdbx_seq_one_letter_code
_entity_poly.pdbx_strand_id
1 'polypeptide(L)'
;MTTTNDIPTTPITDILRRMVDLARQVEPQSPGGDRMAKIAMQMAMDSIDPEHTPSTIETMLMRRVAEEKERRRERDQKWAERVKSVERRMLEEREQELEWQEIKFEAARKRDEANVNAVREELARVQAELELARRGIVKAKEDAQEAMREVERTKKETGGARKEVEQLKDELKRSKAELERAKEETERERERADRAEAEHKQVARRANSESQSAEEKAELIAWSRYKSQWRLLKRVTTADPAAGQLQVLRFEDLPWPTVVPPTSPTMITDAEVAAFLRSGPPLREGESMRARIKDSLLTWHPDKFAGRWIQYVIESDRARVTDGITAVVRAGSRALAEYTSRTSPPKSRVPTKNRITQG
;
A
#
# COMPACT_ATOMS: atom_id res chain seq x y z
N MET A 1 -143.80 3.26 73.13
CA MET A 1 -144.82 4.32 73.07
C MET A 1 -144.36 5.42 72.10
N THR A 2 -144.62 5.21 70.81
CA THR A 2 -145.02 6.23 69.83
C THR A 2 -145.92 5.48 68.87
N THR A 3 -147.19 5.45 69.24
CA THR A 3 -148.30 4.82 68.56
C THR A 3 -148.48 5.45 67.18
N THR A 4 -148.27 4.69 66.12
CA THR A 4 -148.63 5.08 64.76
C THR A 4 -149.68 4.12 64.23
N ASN A 5 -150.78 4.72 63.79
CA ASN A 5 -152.01 4.10 63.37
C ASN A 5 -151.79 3.10 62.22
N ASP A 6 -152.12 1.84 62.49
CA ASP A 6 -152.34 0.85 61.45
C ASP A 6 -153.66 1.17 60.74
N ILE A 7 -153.55 1.71 59.53
CA ILE A 7 -154.66 1.81 58.59
C ILE A 7 -154.76 0.45 57.89
N PRO A 8 -155.95 -0.19 57.85
CA PRO A 8 -156.11 -1.48 57.19
C PRO A 8 -155.83 -1.34 55.69
N THR A 9 -154.67 -1.84 55.28
CA THR A 9 -154.17 -1.87 53.89
C THR A 9 -154.87 -2.96 53.09
N THR A 10 -155.40 -2.57 51.93
CA THR A 10 -156.02 -3.50 50.99
C THR A 10 -154.95 -4.39 50.34
N PRO A 11 -155.27 -5.65 49.97
CA PRO A 11 -154.30 -6.62 49.44
C PRO A 11 -153.45 -6.13 48.25
N ILE A 12 -153.97 -5.16 47.48
CA ILE A 12 -153.30 -4.54 46.33
C ILE A 12 -152.10 -3.68 46.77
N THR A 13 -152.19 -3.00 47.91
CA THR A 13 -151.12 -2.10 48.39
C THR A 13 -149.89 -2.85 48.89
N ASP A 14 -150.04 -4.07 49.41
CA ASP A 14 -148.91 -4.91 49.85
C ASP A 14 -148.12 -5.52 48.69
N ILE A 15 -148.79 -5.86 47.59
CA ILE A 15 -148.13 -6.37 46.38
C ILE A 15 -147.26 -5.27 45.75
N LEU A 16 -147.79 -4.05 45.62
CA LEU A 16 -147.03 -2.91 45.08
C LEU A 16 -145.84 -2.55 45.98
N ARG A 17 -145.99 -2.64 47.30
CA ARG A 17 -144.90 -2.39 48.24
C ARG A 17 -143.79 -3.43 48.13
N ARG A 18 -144.14 -4.72 48.03
CA ARG A 18 -143.17 -5.80 47.77
C ARG A 18 -142.45 -5.64 46.44
N MET A 19 -143.13 -5.20 45.38
CA MET A 19 -142.49 -4.95 44.08
C MET A 19 -141.48 -3.79 44.14
N VAL A 20 -141.81 -2.71 44.85
CA VAL A 20 -140.88 -1.58 45.04
C VAL A 20 -139.68 -1.98 45.89
N ASP A 21 -139.86 -2.79 46.93
CA ASP A 21 -138.77 -3.26 47.78
C ASP A 21 -137.87 -4.29 47.06
N LEU A 22 -138.44 -5.17 46.23
CA LEU A 22 -137.67 -6.06 45.34
C LEU A 22 -136.87 -5.27 44.30
N ALA A 23 -137.47 -4.23 43.69
CA ALA A 23 -136.76 -3.38 42.74
C ALA A 23 -135.60 -2.62 43.41
N ARG A 24 -135.76 -2.18 44.66
CA ARG A 24 -134.68 -1.52 45.43
C ARG A 24 -133.58 -2.46 45.89
N GLN A 25 -133.88 -3.72 46.19
CA GLN A 25 -132.84 -4.72 46.52
C GLN A 25 -131.99 -5.12 45.31
N VAL A 26 -132.49 -4.93 44.08
CA VAL A 26 -131.79 -5.33 42.86
C VAL A 26 -130.81 -4.25 42.35
N GLU A 27 -131.00 -2.95 42.65
CA GLU A 27 -130.06 -1.88 42.20
C GLU A 27 -129.96 -0.67 43.17
N PRO A 28 -128.98 -0.63 44.09
CA PRO A 28 -128.88 0.50 45.03
C PRO A 28 -128.30 1.82 44.47
N GLN A 29 -127.60 1.83 43.32
CA GLN A 29 -126.75 2.98 42.93
C GLN A 29 -126.53 3.16 41.41
N SER A 30 -127.49 2.81 40.54
CA SER A 30 -127.36 3.07 39.09
C SER A 30 -128.38 4.11 38.60
N PRO A 31 -127.96 5.19 37.91
CA PRO A 31 -128.87 6.19 37.31
C PRO A 31 -129.88 5.61 36.31
N GLY A 32 -129.74 4.34 35.90
CA GLY A 32 -130.66 3.63 35.01
C GLY A 32 -131.84 2.93 35.70
N GLY A 33 -131.80 2.72 37.03
CA GLY A 33 -132.84 2.00 37.76
C GLY A 33 -134.21 2.68 37.72
N ASP A 34 -134.21 4.01 37.72
CA ASP A 34 -135.44 4.84 37.72
C ASP A 34 -136.19 4.80 36.37
N ARG A 35 -135.50 4.51 35.26
CA ARG A 35 -136.13 4.30 33.94
C ARG A 35 -136.83 2.96 33.85
N MET A 36 -136.23 1.89 34.38
CA MET A 36 -136.85 0.55 34.38
C MET A 36 -138.06 0.48 35.31
N ALA A 37 -138.00 1.15 36.47
CA ALA A 37 -139.16 1.28 37.36
C ALA A 37 -140.33 2.02 36.68
N LYS A 38 -140.07 3.13 35.97
CA LYS A 38 -141.11 3.86 35.20
C LYS A 38 -141.72 3.05 34.06
N ILE A 39 -140.92 2.27 33.32
CA ILE A 39 -141.44 1.41 32.24
C ILE A 39 -142.29 0.27 32.81
N ALA A 40 -141.90 -0.34 33.92
CA ALA A 40 -142.69 -1.37 34.59
C ALA A 40 -144.02 -0.81 35.15
N MET A 41 -144.02 0.41 35.69
CA MET A 41 -145.22 1.08 36.20
C MET A 41 -146.20 1.46 35.07
N GLN A 42 -145.69 1.96 33.93
CA GLN A 42 -146.51 2.34 32.77
C GLN A 42 -147.19 1.12 32.13
N MET A 43 -146.48 -0.01 31.98
CA MET A 43 -147.06 -1.24 31.42
C MET A 43 -148.11 -1.90 32.33
N ALA A 44 -148.01 -1.71 33.66
CA ALA A 44 -149.03 -2.16 34.61
C ALA A 44 -150.31 -1.31 34.54
N MET A 45 -150.20 -0.02 34.19
CA MET A 45 -151.37 0.85 34.00
C MET A 45 -152.08 0.61 32.66
N ASP A 46 -151.34 0.27 31.59
CA ASP A 46 -151.91 0.06 30.26
C ASP A 46 -152.52 -1.36 30.05
N SER A 47 -152.43 -2.27 31.04
CA SER A 47 -152.94 -3.65 30.97
C SER A 47 -154.19 -3.92 31.83
N ILE A 48 -154.95 -2.88 32.23
CA ILE A 48 -156.23 -3.03 32.93
C ILE A 48 -157.30 -3.44 31.89
N ASP A 49 -157.30 -4.72 31.55
CA ASP A 49 -158.37 -5.40 30.84
C ASP A 49 -158.97 -6.42 31.83
N PRO A 50 -160.25 -6.31 32.23
CA PRO A 50 -160.78 -6.94 33.45
C PRO A 50 -160.93 -8.47 33.41
N GLU A 51 -160.47 -9.15 32.36
CA GLU A 51 -160.55 -10.62 32.25
C GLU A 51 -159.19 -11.34 32.14
N HIS A 52 -158.06 -10.64 32.32
CA HIS A 52 -156.74 -11.28 32.28
C HIS A 52 -156.21 -11.71 33.67
N THR A 53 -155.94 -13.00 33.79
CA THR A 53 -155.38 -13.64 35.00
C THR A 53 -153.97 -13.09 35.34
N PRO A 54 -153.69 -12.73 36.61
CA PRO A 54 -152.42 -12.11 37.07
C PRO A 54 -151.10 -12.85 36.77
N SER A 55 -151.15 -14.09 36.26
CA SER A 55 -150.00 -14.99 36.11
C SER A 55 -149.09 -14.69 34.90
N THR A 56 -149.57 -13.99 33.86
CA THR A 56 -148.84 -13.88 32.57
C THR A 56 -147.88 -12.69 32.52
N ILE A 57 -148.26 -11.54 33.09
CA ILE A 57 -147.41 -10.32 33.08
C ILE A 57 -146.15 -10.50 33.93
N GLU A 58 -146.27 -11.19 35.07
CA GLU A 58 -145.15 -11.52 35.96
C GLU A 58 -144.11 -12.40 35.26
N THR A 59 -144.55 -13.39 34.46
CA THR A 59 -143.62 -14.25 33.70
C THR A 59 -142.84 -13.50 32.61
N MET A 60 -143.46 -12.52 31.93
CA MET A 60 -142.75 -11.73 30.91
C MET A 60 -141.70 -10.79 31.54
N LEU A 61 -142.00 -10.20 32.70
CA LEU A 61 -141.05 -9.35 33.42
C LEU A 61 -139.86 -10.16 33.95
N MET A 62 -140.10 -11.33 34.55
CA MET A 62 -139.03 -12.21 35.02
C MET A 62 -138.14 -12.71 33.88
N ARG A 63 -138.71 -13.01 32.70
CA ARG A 63 -137.94 -13.36 31.50
C ARG A 63 -137.03 -12.21 31.05
N ARG A 64 -137.54 -10.98 31.03
CA ARG A 64 -136.76 -9.81 30.59
C ARG A 64 -135.66 -9.43 31.56
N VAL A 65 -135.90 -9.57 32.87
CA VAL A 65 -134.88 -9.40 33.91
C VAL A 65 -133.81 -10.48 33.81
N ALA A 66 -134.20 -11.73 33.52
CA ALA A 66 -133.26 -12.82 33.27
C ALA A 66 -132.40 -12.56 32.02
N GLU A 67 -133.00 -12.14 30.90
CA GLU A 67 -132.31 -11.77 29.66
C GLU A 67 -131.37 -10.57 29.84
N GLU A 68 -131.77 -9.55 30.61
CA GLU A 68 -130.88 -8.41 30.89
C GLU A 68 -129.73 -8.80 31.83
N LYS A 69 -129.99 -9.67 32.80
CA LYS A 69 -128.95 -10.24 33.68
C LYS A 69 -127.96 -11.09 32.89
N GLU A 70 -128.44 -11.84 31.89
CA GLU A 70 -127.61 -12.59 30.96
C GLU A 70 -126.78 -11.67 30.06
N ARG A 71 -127.40 -10.63 29.46
CA ARG A 71 -126.66 -9.62 28.70
C ARG A 71 -125.62 -8.86 29.53
N ARG A 72 -125.84 -8.67 30.84
CA ARG A 72 -124.82 -8.12 31.76
C ARG A 72 -123.67 -9.09 31.96
N ARG A 73 -123.96 -10.37 32.24
CA ARG A 73 -122.91 -11.40 32.35
C ARG A 73 -122.09 -11.49 31.07
N GLU A 74 -122.71 -11.42 29.89
CA GLU A 74 -122.01 -11.40 28.61
C GLU A 74 -121.14 -10.15 28.44
N ARG A 75 -121.64 -8.97 28.83
CA ARG A 75 -120.86 -7.73 28.78
C ARG A 75 -119.67 -7.78 29.75
N ASP A 76 -119.89 -8.28 30.96
CA ASP A 76 -118.84 -8.41 31.99
C ASP A 76 -117.81 -9.48 31.59
N GLN A 77 -118.25 -10.59 30.99
CA GLN A 77 -117.36 -11.60 30.41
C GLN A 77 -116.54 -11.02 29.26
N LYS A 78 -117.18 -10.35 28.29
CA LYS A 78 -116.47 -9.68 27.19
C LYS A 78 -115.51 -8.61 27.69
N TRP A 79 -115.89 -7.85 28.71
CA TRP A 79 -115.00 -6.86 29.33
C TRP A 79 -113.82 -7.54 30.03
N ALA A 80 -114.06 -8.59 30.81
CA ALA A 80 -113.00 -9.38 31.45
C ALA A 80 -112.06 -10.04 30.43
N GLU A 81 -112.57 -10.53 29.30
CA GLU A 81 -111.75 -11.06 28.20
C GLU A 81 -110.90 -9.98 27.54
N ARG A 82 -111.44 -8.78 27.32
CA ARG A 82 -110.67 -7.64 26.81
C ARG A 82 -109.59 -7.22 27.78
N VAL A 83 -109.87 -7.16 29.08
CA VAL A 83 -108.87 -6.87 30.13
C VAL A 83 -107.78 -7.94 30.12
N LYS A 84 -108.13 -9.23 30.12
CA LYS A 84 -107.16 -10.34 30.01
C LYS A 84 -106.36 -10.33 28.71
N SER A 85 -106.94 -9.87 27.60
CA SER A 85 -106.23 -9.71 26.33
C SER A 85 -105.21 -8.56 26.38
N VAL A 86 -105.55 -7.45 27.02
CA VAL A 86 -104.62 -6.33 27.23
C VAL A 86 -103.52 -6.72 28.20
N GLU A 87 -103.85 -7.42 29.28
CA GLU A 87 -102.88 -7.90 30.27
C GLU A 87 -101.89 -8.89 29.64
N ARG A 88 -102.35 -9.84 28.82
CA ARG A 88 -101.46 -10.71 28.03
C ARG A 88 -100.56 -9.94 27.09
N ARG A 89 -101.09 -8.96 26.35
CA ARG A 89 -100.26 -8.12 25.46
C ARG A 89 -99.20 -7.33 26.22
N MET A 90 -99.52 -6.77 27.38
CA MET A 90 -98.54 -6.08 28.21
C MET A 90 -97.46 -7.02 28.77
N LEU A 91 -97.82 -8.27 29.09
CA LEU A 91 -96.85 -9.29 29.50
C LEU A 91 -95.96 -9.71 28.33
N GLU A 92 -96.54 -9.97 27.16
CA GLU A 92 -95.79 -10.28 25.93
C GLU A 92 -94.85 -9.14 25.54
N GLU A 93 -95.28 -7.88 25.63
CA GLU A 93 -94.43 -6.71 25.37
C GLU A 93 -93.28 -6.60 26.38
N ARG A 94 -93.53 -6.88 27.67
CA ARG A 94 -92.47 -6.90 28.69
C ARG A 94 -91.50 -8.06 28.49
N GLU A 95 -91.99 -9.24 28.11
CA GLU A 95 -91.15 -10.38 27.76
C GLU A 95 -90.27 -10.07 26.56
N GLN A 96 -90.83 -9.49 25.49
CA GLN A 96 -90.07 -9.03 24.34
C GLN A 96 -89.04 -7.95 24.70
N GLU A 97 -89.38 -7.03 25.61
CA GLU A 97 -88.44 -6.00 26.06
C GLU A 97 -87.27 -6.62 26.84
N LEU A 98 -87.54 -7.62 27.70
CA LEU A 98 -86.50 -8.37 28.42
C LEU A 98 -85.62 -9.18 27.48
N GLU A 99 -86.21 -9.91 26.53
CA GLU A 99 -85.47 -10.65 25.50
C GLU A 99 -84.59 -9.70 24.69
N TRP A 100 -85.11 -8.54 24.30
CA TRP A 100 -84.33 -7.55 23.56
C TRP A 100 -83.21 -6.92 24.40
N GLN A 101 -83.44 -6.71 25.70
CA GLN A 101 -82.39 -6.30 26.64
C GLN A 101 -81.31 -7.38 26.77
N GLU A 102 -81.68 -8.66 26.88
CA GLU A 102 -80.74 -9.78 26.97
C GLU A 102 -79.90 -9.89 25.70
N ILE A 103 -80.51 -9.82 24.51
CA ILE A 103 -79.80 -9.78 23.23
C ILE A 103 -78.82 -8.60 23.17
N LYS A 104 -79.22 -7.42 23.66
CA LYS A 104 -78.34 -6.26 23.71
C LYS A 104 -77.15 -6.47 24.65
N PHE A 105 -77.37 -7.03 25.84
CA PHE A 105 -76.31 -7.32 26.79
C PHE A 105 -75.35 -8.39 26.25
N GLU A 106 -75.87 -9.45 25.64
CA GLU A 106 -75.02 -10.45 24.98
C GLU A 106 -74.21 -9.87 23.83
N ALA A 107 -74.82 -9.01 23.00
CA ALA A 107 -74.12 -8.34 21.91
C ALA A 107 -73.03 -7.39 22.43
N ALA A 108 -73.29 -6.67 23.53
CA ALA A 108 -72.29 -5.82 24.19
C ALA A 108 -71.14 -6.66 24.74
N ARG A 109 -71.44 -7.74 25.47
CA ARG A 109 -70.43 -8.66 26.01
C ARG A 109 -69.56 -9.28 24.92
N LYS A 110 -70.16 -9.72 23.80
CA LYS A 110 -69.42 -10.26 22.65
C LYS A 110 -68.51 -9.23 22.01
N ARG A 111 -68.92 -7.95 21.94
CA ARG A 111 -68.06 -6.85 21.47
C ARG A 111 -66.88 -6.61 22.42
N ASP A 112 -67.14 -6.58 23.71
CA ASP A 112 -66.10 -6.37 24.72
C ASP A 112 -65.10 -7.53 24.71
N GLU A 113 -65.57 -8.78 24.62
CA GLU A 113 -64.72 -9.96 24.50
C GLU A 113 -63.89 -9.93 23.21
N ALA A 114 -64.49 -9.54 22.07
CA ALA A 114 -63.76 -9.36 20.82
C ALA A 114 -62.68 -8.26 20.93
N ASN A 115 -62.98 -7.15 21.60
CA ASN A 115 -62.02 -6.06 21.83
C ASN A 115 -60.86 -6.52 22.74
N VAL A 116 -61.15 -7.27 23.80
CA VAL A 116 -60.12 -7.82 24.69
C VAL A 116 -59.23 -8.81 23.93
N ASN A 117 -59.81 -9.67 23.11
CA ASN A 117 -59.04 -10.61 22.28
C ASN A 117 -58.17 -9.87 21.25
N ALA A 118 -58.69 -8.83 20.59
CA ALA A 118 -57.93 -8.00 19.66
C ALA A 118 -56.74 -7.30 20.34
N VAL A 119 -56.95 -6.71 21.53
CA VAL A 119 -55.88 -6.08 22.31
C VAL A 119 -54.83 -7.12 22.74
N ARG A 120 -55.27 -8.33 23.11
CA ARG A 120 -54.37 -9.42 23.49
C ARG A 120 -53.51 -9.90 22.32
N GLU A 121 -54.08 -10.01 21.13
CA GLU A 121 -53.34 -10.35 19.90
C GLU A 121 -52.34 -9.26 19.52
N GLU A 122 -52.71 -7.99 19.61
CA GLU A 122 -51.80 -6.87 19.37
C GLU A 122 -50.66 -6.84 20.40
N LEU A 123 -50.95 -7.08 21.67
CA LEU A 123 -49.90 -7.19 22.70
C LEU A 123 -48.93 -8.34 22.40
N ALA A 124 -49.44 -9.49 21.93
CA ALA A 124 -48.61 -10.63 21.55
C ALA A 124 -47.72 -10.31 20.33
N ARG A 125 -48.23 -9.56 19.34
CA ARG A 125 -47.44 -9.09 18.19
C ARG A 125 -46.30 -8.17 18.63
N VAL A 126 -46.61 -7.17 19.46
CA VAL A 126 -45.61 -6.23 19.98
C VAL A 126 -44.55 -6.95 20.83
N GLN A 127 -44.95 -7.93 21.64
CA GLN A 127 -44.01 -8.75 22.40
C GLN A 127 -43.08 -9.55 21.49
N ALA A 128 -43.61 -10.16 20.42
CA ALA A 128 -42.80 -10.90 19.45
C ALA A 128 -41.81 -9.98 18.70
N GLU A 129 -42.23 -8.79 18.30
CA GLU A 129 -41.36 -7.78 17.68
C GLU A 129 -40.26 -7.32 18.62
N LEU A 130 -40.58 -7.09 19.90
CA LEU A 130 -39.62 -6.67 20.91
C LEU A 130 -38.56 -7.75 21.17
N GLU A 131 -38.96 -9.01 21.22
CA GLU A 131 -38.03 -10.14 21.34
C GLU A 131 -37.13 -10.29 20.10
N LEU A 132 -37.68 -10.08 18.90
CA LEU A 132 -36.88 -10.08 17.67
C LEU A 132 -35.87 -8.92 17.64
N ALA A 133 -36.28 -7.74 18.09
CA ALA A 133 -35.40 -6.58 18.24
C ALA A 133 -34.29 -6.83 19.27
N ARG A 134 -34.61 -7.45 20.42
CA ARG A 134 -33.62 -7.84 21.44
C ARG A 134 -32.58 -8.80 20.88
N ARG A 135 -33.02 -9.83 20.14
CA ARG A 135 -32.09 -10.76 19.45
C ARG A 135 -31.21 -10.04 18.44
N GLY A 136 -31.77 -9.07 17.69
CA GLY A 136 -31.01 -8.22 16.77
C GLY A 136 -29.92 -7.41 17.47
N ILE A 137 -30.22 -6.80 18.63
CA ILE A 137 -29.25 -6.02 19.41
C ILE A 137 -28.12 -6.91 19.95
N VAL A 138 -28.44 -8.11 20.45
CA VAL A 138 -27.42 -9.05 20.95
C VAL A 138 -26.49 -9.46 19.81
N LYS A 139 -27.04 -9.84 18.66
CA LYS A 139 -26.23 -10.21 17.49
C LYS A 139 -25.37 -9.05 17.00
N ALA A 140 -25.91 -7.85 16.90
CA ALA A 140 -25.15 -6.66 16.50
C ALA A 140 -24.01 -6.34 17.49
N LYS A 141 -24.21 -6.61 18.79
CA LYS A 141 -23.16 -6.46 19.80
C LYS A 141 -22.07 -7.51 19.67
N GLU A 142 -22.43 -8.75 19.35
CA GLU A 142 -21.47 -9.84 19.08
C GLU A 142 -20.64 -9.52 17.82
N ASP A 143 -21.29 -9.13 16.73
CA ASP A 143 -20.66 -8.73 15.46
C ASP A 143 -19.70 -7.54 15.69
N ALA A 144 -20.13 -6.53 16.47
CA ALA A 144 -19.28 -5.39 16.82
C ALA A 144 -18.06 -5.80 17.67
N GLN A 145 -18.23 -6.76 18.59
CA GLN A 145 -17.14 -7.26 19.41
C GLN A 145 -16.14 -8.09 18.59
N GLU A 146 -16.62 -8.86 17.61
CA GLU A 146 -15.77 -9.58 16.67
C GLU A 146 -14.97 -8.62 15.77
N ALA A 147 -15.63 -7.62 15.18
CA ALA A 147 -14.96 -6.58 14.40
C ALA A 147 -13.88 -5.84 15.20
N MET A 148 -14.14 -5.52 16.47
CA MET A 148 -13.13 -4.91 17.36
C MET A 148 -11.91 -5.82 17.58
N ARG A 149 -12.10 -7.14 17.71
CA ARG A 149 -10.98 -8.10 17.83
C ARG A 149 -10.17 -8.19 16.53
N GLU A 150 -10.82 -8.13 15.38
CA GLU A 150 -10.15 -8.13 14.08
C GLU A 150 -9.32 -6.86 13.86
N VAL A 151 -9.85 -5.70 14.21
CA VAL A 151 -9.11 -4.42 14.22
C VAL A 151 -7.91 -4.50 15.17
N GLU A 152 -8.02 -5.16 16.32
CA GLU A 152 -6.88 -5.32 17.23
C GLU A 152 -5.80 -6.25 16.67
N ARG A 153 -6.19 -7.33 15.98
CA ARG A 153 -5.25 -8.23 15.29
C ARG A 153 -4.50 -7.52 14.17
N THR A 154 -5.21 -6.83 13.29
CA THR A 154 -4.61 -6.05 12.19
C THR A 154 -3.71 -4.93 12.71
N LYS A 155 -4.06 -4.30 13.85
CA LYS A 155 -3.19 -3.30 14.51
C LYS A 155 -1.91 -3.91 15.06
N LYS A 156 -1.95 -5.15 15.59
CA LYS A 156 -0.75 -5.87 16.05
C LYS A 156 0.14 -6.28 14.88
N GLU A 157 -0.45 -6.79 13.80
CA GLU A 157 0.27 -7.17 12.57
C GLU A 157 0.94 -5.96 11.89
N THR A 158 0.20 -4.85 11.71
CA THR A 158 0.76 -3.61 11.17
C THR A 158 1.83 -3.00 12.08
N GLY A 159 1.67 -3.14 13.40
CA GLY A 159 2.70 -2.78 14.37
C GLY A 159 3.98 -3.61 14.26
N GLY A 160 3.86 -4.91 13.98
CA GLY A 160 4.99 -5.81 13.70
C GLY A 160 5.69 -5.45 12.39
N ALA A 161 4.93 -5.32 11.30
CA ALA A 161 5.45 -4.95 9.99
C ALA A 161 6.16 -3.57 10.02
N ARG A 162 5.66 -2.60 10.80
CA ARG A 162 6.32 -1.30 10.97
C ARG A 162 7.69 -1.44 11.64
N LYS A 163 7.83 -2.31 12.64
CA LYS A 163 9.10 -2.59 13.32
C LYS A 163 10.09 -3.30 12.39
N GLU A 164 9.62 -4.25 11.58
CA GLU A 164 10.46 -4.92 10.56
C GLU A 164 10.98 -3.94 9.52
N VAL A 165 10.11 -3.06 9.01
CA VAL A 165 10.51 -1.98 8.08
C VAL A 165 11.53 -1.04 8.71
N GLU A 166 11.38 -0.73 10.00
CA GLU A 166 12.34 0.10 10.74
C GLU A 166 13.71 -0.61 10.91
N GLN A 167 13.71 -1.91 11.24
CA GLN A 167 14.93 -2.71 11.32
C GLN A 167 15.65 -2.80 9.97
N LEU A 168 14.93 -3.11 8.88
CA LEU A 168 15.49 -3.14 7.53
C LEU A 168 16.06 -1.78 7.10
N LYS A 169 15.41 -0.67 7.50
CA LYS A 169 15.90 0.68 7.23
C LYS A 169 17.23 0.96 7.95
N ASP A 170 17.38 0.50 9.19
CA ASP A 170 18.62 0.68 9.95
C ASP A 170 19.73 -0.26 9.47
N GLU A 171 19.42 -1.49 9.06
CA GLU A 171 20.37 -2.38 8.37
C GLU A 171 20.86 -1.78 7.06
N LEU A 172 19.95 -1.21 6.26
CA LEU A 172 20.30 -0.54 5.01
C LEU A 172 21.23 0.66 5.25
N LYS A 173 20.99 1.44 6.31
CA LYS A 173 21.89 2.54 6.70
C LYS A 173 23.27 2.04 7.10
N ARG A 174 23.36 0.95 7.88
CA ARG A 174 24.65 0.35 8.29
C ARG A 174 25.41 -0.16 7.09
N SER A 175 24.76 -0.93 6.22
CA SER A 175 25.36 -1.46 4.99
C SER A 175 25.84 -0.33 4.06
N LYS A 176 25.05 0.74 3.91
CA LYS A 176 25.47 1.91 3.13
C LYS A 176 26.70 2.62 3.73
N ALA A 177 26.77 2.74 5.05
CA ALA A 177 27.92 3.34 5.74
C ALA A 177 29.18 2.47 5.62
N GLU A 178 29.06 1.15 5.67
CA GLU A 178 30.17 0.22 5.45
C GLU A 178 30.70 0.29 4.02
N LEU A 179 29.79 0.35 3.03
CA LEU A 179 30.17 0.50 1.64
C LEU A 179 30.95 1.80 1.38
N GLU A 180 30.53 2.92 1.98
CA GLU A 180 31.25 4.19 1.86
C GLU A 180 32.63 4.15 2.53
N ARG A 181 32.76 3.55 3.72
CA ARG A 181 34.08 3.36 4.35
C ARG A 181 35.02 2.50 3.49
N ALA A 182 34.51 1.42 2.91
CA ALA A 182 35.28 0.55 2.03
C ALA A 182 35.74 1.29 0.76
N LYS A 183 34.87 2.11 0.15
CA LYS A 183 35.27 2.95 -0.99
C LYS A 183 36.37 3.93 -0.61
N GLU A 184 36.21 4.64 0.50
CA GLU A 184 37.19 5.63 0.97
C GLU A 184 38.54 4.97 1.30
N GLU A 185 38.53 3.75 1.85
CA GLU A 185 39.75 2.96 2.09
C GLU A 185 40.44 2.57 0.78
N THR A 186 39.70 2.07 -0.21
CA THR A 186 40.27 1.73 -1.53
C THR A 186 40.84 2.95 -2.26
N GLU A 187 40.22 4.12 -2.11
CA GLU A 187 40.71 5.36 -2.69
C GLU A 187 42.02 5.81 -2.02
N ARG A 188 42.08 5.77 -0.68
CA ARG A 188 43.33 6.05 0.06
C ARG A 188 44.45 5.10 -0.31
N GLU A 189 44.15 3.83 -0.57
CA GLU A 189 45.16 2.85 -0.99
C GLU A 189 45.70 3.16 -2.39
N ARG A 190 44.82 3.51 -3.34
CA ARG A 190 45.24 3.96 -4.67
C ARG A 190 46.12 5.20 -4.61
N GLU A 191 45.75 6.20 -3.81
CA GLU A 191 46.55 7.42 -3.64
C GLU A 191 47.93 7.14 -3.01
N ARG A 192 48.04 6.15 -2.13
CA ARG A 192 49.34 5.71 -1.59
C ARG A 192 50.18 4.99 -2.65
N ALA A 193 49.56 4.14 -3.46
CA ALA A 193 50.24 3.44 -4.54
C ALA A 193 50.77 4.40 -5.61
N ASP A 194 49.94 5.37 -6.03
CA ASP A 194 50.32 6.40 -7.01
C ASP A 194 51.48 7.26 -6.51
N ARG A 195 51.47 7.64 -5.22
CA ARG A 195 52.59 8.37 -4.60
C ARG A 195 53.87 7.55 -4.58
N ALA A 196 53.79 6.27 -4.19
CA ALA A 196 54.94 5.37 -4.18
C ALA A 196 55.51 5.17 -5.59
N GLU A 197 54.66 5.03 -6.61
CA GLU A 197 55.11 4.93 -8.01
C GLU A 197 55.79 6.22 -8.48
N ALA A 198 55.22 7.38 -8.16
CA ALA A 198 55.80 8.68 -8.51
C ALA A 198 57.17 8.89 -7.87
N GLU A 199 57.32 8.53 -6.59
CA GLU A 199 58.60 8.57 -5.87
C GLU A 199 59.62 7.62 -6.51
N HIS A 200 59.24 6.36 -6.78
CA HIS A 200 60.12 5.40 -7.42
C HIS A 200 60.59 5.87 -8.80
N LYS A 201 59.69 6.46 -9.60
CA LYS A 201 60.01 7.03 -10.91
C LYS A 201 60.94 8.23 -10.80
N GLN A 202 60.80 9.06 -9.77
CA GLN A 202 61.70 10.18 -9.53
C GLN A 202 63.10 9.71 -9.13
N VAL A 203 63.20 8.71 -8.26
CA VAL A 203 64.48 8.10 -7.86
C VAL A 203 65.18 7.47 -9.07
N ALA A 204 64.45 6.71 -9.90
CA ALA A 204 65.00 6.11 -11.11
C ALA A 204 65.51 7.17 -12.11
N ARG A 205 64.79 8.28 -12.27
CA ARG A 205 65.23 9.40 -13.13
C ARG A 205 66.50 10.07 -12.60
N ARG A 206 66.61 10.28 -11.29
CA ARG A 206 67.83 10.84 -10.66
C ARG A 206 69.02 9.91 -10.84
N ALA A 207 68.87 8.63 -10.52
CA ALA A 207 69.93 7.63 -10.69
C ALA A 207 70.42 7.55 -12.16
N ASN A 208 69.49 7.57 -13.12
CA ASN A 208 69.86 7.54 -14.53
C ASN A 208 70.56 8.84 -14.98
N SER A 209 70.07 10.00 -14.54
CA SER A 209 70.71 11.30 -14.84
C SER A 209 72.11 11.41 -14.23
N GLU A 210 72.30 10.89 -13.01
CA GLU A 210 73.59 10.84 -12.33
C GLU A 210 74.55 9.90 -13.04
N SER A 211 74.09 8.72 -13.45
CA SER A 211 74.88 7.77 -14.23
C SER A 211 75.32 8.37 -15.57
N GLN A 212 74.42 9.03 -16.29
CA GLN A 212 74.74 9.70 -17.56
C GLN A 212 75.75 10.84 -17.37
N SER A 213 75.59 11.66 -16.32
CA SER A 213 76.55 12.72 -16.01
C SER A 213 77.93 12.18 -15.64
N ALA A 214 77.99 11.05 -14.91
CA ALA A 214 79.24 10.40 -14.55
C ALA A 214 79.96 9.82 -15.79
N GLU A 215 79.20 9.20 -16.69
CA GLU A 215 79.72 8.67 -17.96
C GLU A 215 80.26 9.80 -18.85
N GLU A 216 79.50 10.87 -19.06
CA GLU A 216 79.94 12.05 -19.84
C GLU A 216 81.22 12.67 -19.25
N LYS A 217 81.30 12.80 -17.92
CA LYS A 217 82.52 13.28 -17.24
C LYS A 217 83.70 12.34 -17.48
N ALA A 218 83.51 11.03 -17.40
CA ALA A 218 84.56 10.05 -17.65
C ALA A 218 85.09 10.13 -19.09
N GLU A 219 84.21 10.33 -20.06
CA GLU A 219 84.56 10.51 -21.46
C GLU A 219 85.37 11.79 -21.70
N LEU A 220 84.95 12.92 -21.10
CA LEU A 220 85.69 14.19 -21.18
C LEU A 220 87.09 14.07 -20.58
N ILE A 221 87.23 13.41 -19.43
CA ILE A 221 88.53 13.15 -18.79
C ILE A 221 89.40 12.28 -19.70
N ALA A 222 88.84 11.21 -20.26
CA ALA A 222 89.57 10.31 -21.16
C ALA A 222 90.07 11.05 -22.41
N TRP A 223 89.26 11.94 -22.99
CA TRP A 223 89.67 12.76 -24.13
C TRP A 223 90.75 13.79 -23.80
N SER A 224 90.69 14.40 -22.62
CA SER A 224 91.75 15.29 -22.12
C SER A 224 93.07 14.53 -21.94
N ARG A 225 93.00 13.31 -21.39
CA ARG A 225 94.16 12.41 -21.25
C ARG A 225 94.74 12.04 -22.61
N TYR A 226 93.90 11.56 -23.54
CA TYR A 226 94.28 11.22 -24.91
C TYR A 226 95.04 12.38 -25.59
N LYS A 227 94.49 13.59 -25.56
CA LYS A 227 95.14 14.78 -26.14
C LYS A 227 96.45 15.14 -25.44
N SER A 228 96.52 14.96 -24.12
CA SER A 228 97.73 15.26 -23.34
C SER A 228 98.84 14.26 -23.62
N GLN A 229 98.53 12.96 -23.67
CA GLN A 229 99.45 11.90 -24.07
C GLN A 229 99.94 12.10 -25.51
N TRP A 230 99.07 12.50 -26.44
CA TRP A 230 99.50 12.88 -27.81
C TRP A 230 100.48 14.04 -27.84
N ARG A 231 100.30 15.06 -26.97
CA ARG A 231 101.24 16.18 -26.85
C ARG A 231 102.59 15.73 -26.28
N LEU A 232 102.57 14.87 -25.26
CA LEU A 232 103.78 14.28 -24.69
C LEU A 232 104.53 13.46 -25.74
N LEU A 233 103.83 12.55 -26.43
CA LEU A 233 104.41 11.70 -27.47
C LEU A 233 105.10 12.52 -28.57
N LYS A 234 104.48 13.63 -29.01
CA LYS A 234 105.09 14.55 -29.99
C LYS A 234 106.35 15.24 -29.47
N ARG A 235 106.38 15.62 -28.17
CA ARG A 235 107.57 16.24 -27.55
C ARG A 235 108.74 15.26 -27.49
N VAL A 236 108.47 14.01 -27.14
CA VAL A 236 109.51 12.94 -27.09
C VAL A 236 110.15 12.77 -28.45
N THR A 237 109.36 12.77 -29.54
CA THR A 237 109.91 12.60 -30.90
C THR A 237 110.71 13.79 -31.41
N THR A 238 110.49 14.99 -30.89
CA THR A 238 111.20 16.20 -31.32
C THR A 238 112.49 16.45 -30.54
N ALA A 239 112.69 15.77 -29.41
CA ALA A 239 113.92 15.89 -28.63
C ALA A 239 115.07 15.24 -29.42
N ASP A 240 116.18 15.97 -29.55
CA ASP A 240 117.36 15.51 -30.28
C ASP A 240 117.90 14.23 -29.61
N PRO A 241 117.95 13.08 -30.32
CA PRO A 241 118.50 11.84 -29.77
C PRO A 241 119.97 11.97 -29.37
N ALA A 242 120.70 12.98 -29.86
CA ALA A 242 122.07 13.27 -29.45
C ALA A 242 122.20 13.83 -28.02
N ALA A 243 121.10 14.33 -27.41
CA ALA A 243 121.10 14.87 -26.06
C ALA A 243 121.15 13.78 -24.95
N GLY A 244 121.30 12.50 -25.32
CA GLY A 244 121.61 11.39 -24.41
C GLY A 244 120.48 10.97 -23.46
N GLN A 245 119.37 11.70 -23.40
CA GLN A 245 118.22 11.40 -22.55
C GLN A 245 117.06 10.86 -23.40
N LEU A 246 117.21 9.63 -23.90
CA LEU A 246 116.13 8.89 -24.55
C LEU A 246 115.03 8.60 -23.51
N GLN A 247 113.94 9.36 -23.56
CA GLN A 247 112.77 9.07 -22.74
C GLN A 247 112.13 7.79 -23.26
N VAL A 248 112.17 6.72 -22.46
CA VAL A 248 111.66 5.42 -22.88
C VAL A 248 110.18 5.31 -22.55
N LEU A 249 109.37 5.11 -23.59
CA LEU A 249 107.92 4.96 -23.53
C LEU A 249 107.53 3.52 -23.18
N ARG A 250 106.52 3.38 -22.34
CA ARG A 250 105.86 2.11 -22.04
C ARG A 250 104.54 1.99 -22.79
N PHE A 251 103.95 0.80 -22.78
CA PHE A 251 102.61 0.57 -23.32
C PHE A 251 101.57 1.54 -22.74
N GLU A 252 101.61 1.81 -21.43
CA GLU A 252 100.65 2.67 -20.73
C GLU A 252 100.80 4.17 -21.05
N ASP A 253 101.97 4.59 -21.53
CA ASP A 253 102.25 6.00 -21.87
C ASP A 253 101.62 6.43 -23.20
N LEU A 254 101.22 5.46 -24.02
CA LEU A 254 100.65 5.71 -25.32
C LEU A 254 99.21 6.24 -25.21
N PRO A 255 98.80 7.14 -26.13
CA PRO A 255 97.50 7.79 -26.09
C PRO A 255 96.38 6.87 -26.60
N TRP A 256 96.17 5.70 -26.01
CA TRP A 256 95.16 4.76 -26.49
C TRP A 256 93.75 5.40 -26.54
N PRO A 257 92.98 5.20 -27.64
CA PRO A 257 91.65 5.78 -27.79
C PRO A 257 90.61 4.97 -27.00
N THR A 258 90.74 4.92 -25.68
CA THR A 258 89.84 4.22 -24.75
C THR A 258 89.55 5.08 -23.52
N VAL A 259 88.40 4.86 -22.89
CA VAL A 259 87.99 5.62 -21.68
C VAL A 259 88.90 5.27 -20.50
N VAL A 260 89.15 3.98 -20.29
CA VAL A 260 90.10 3.46 -19.29
C VAL A 260 91.44 3.18 -19.98
N PRO A 261 92.60 3.63 -19.45
CA PRO A 261 93.89 3.32 -20.04
C PRO A 261 94.13 1.81 -20.03
N PRO A 262 94.39 1.17 -21.18
CA PRO A 262 94.61 -0.26 -21.22
C PRO A 262 95.99 -0.57 -20.65
N THR A 263 96.08 -1.61 -19.84
CA THR A 263 97.36 -2.17 -19.37
C THR A 263 97.79 -3.38 -20.21
N SER A 264 97.01 -3.77 -21.21
CA SER A 264 97.37 -4.85 -22.14
C SER A 264 96.65 -4.70 -23.48
N PRO A 265 97.16 -5.31 -24.57
CA PRO A 265 96.52 -5.24 -25.89
C PRO A 265 95.11 -5.84 -25.91
N THR A 266 94.84 -6.85 -25.07
CA THR A 266 93.55 -7.52 -24.97
C THR A 266 92.45 -6.65 -24.40
N MET A 267 92.80 -5.60 -23.64
CA MET A 267 91.83 -4.62 -23.14
C MET A 267 91.34 -3.68 -24.25
N ILE A 268 92.04 -3.59 -25.38
CA ILE A 268 91.63 -2.73 -26.49
C ILE A 268 90.54 -3.45 -27.30
N THR A 269 89.30 -3.30 -26.84
CA THR A 269 88.12 -3.91 -27.49
C THR A 269 87.55 -3.01 -28.58
N ASP A 270 86.83 -3.61 -29.53
CA ASP A 270 86.21 -2.83 -30.62
C ASP A 270 85.15 -1.87 -30.11
N ALA A 271 84.39 -2.29 -29.09
CA ALA A 271 83.32 -1.50 -28.49
C ALA A 271 83.88 -0.24 -27.82
N GLU A 272 84.97 -0.38 -27.05
CA GLU A 272 85.58 0.74 -26.31
C GLU A 272 86.20 1.77 -27.26
N VAL A 273 86.96 1.33 -28.26
CA VAL A 273 87.57 2.24 -29.24
C VAL A 273 86.50 2.94 -30.07
N ALA A 274 85.47 2.19 -30.52
CA ALA A 274 84.38 2.78 -31.27
C ALA A 274 83.56 3.76 -30.43
N ALA A 275 83.30 3.45 -29.16
CA ALA A 275 82.63 4.35 -28.22
C ALA A 275 83.44 5.63 -28.03
N PHE A 276 84.73 5.52 -27.71
CA PHE A 276 85.61 6.65 -27.50
C PHE A 276 85.69 7.59 -28.72
N LEU A 277 85.83 7.03 -29.94
CA LEU A 277 85.88 7.83 -31.16
C LEU A 277 84.56 8.56 -31.43
N ARG A 278 83.42 7.97 -31.03
CA ARG A 278 82.09 8.57 -31.19
C ARG A 278 81.76 9.61 -30.13
N SER A 279 82.16 9.40 -28.88
CA SER A 279 81.84 10.31 -27.76
C SER A 279 82.79 11.48 -27.58
N GLY A 280 83.76 11.63 -28.49
CA GLY A 280 84.70 12.75 -28.42
C GLY A 280 84.07 14.13 -28.45
N PRO A 281 84.86 15.16 -28.10
CA PRO A 281 84.42 16.55 -28.03
C PRO A 281 83.57 16.93 -29.24
N PRO A 282 82.66 17.90 -29.12
CA PRO A 282 81.83 18.34 -30.24
C PRO A 282 82.66 18.49 -31.52
N LEU A 283 82.20 17.84 -32.60
CA LEU A 283 82.82 17.95 -33.92
C LEU A 283 82.91 19.43 -34.28
N ARG A 284 84.03 19.85 -34.88
CA ARG A 284 84.12 21.21 -35.42
C ARG A 284 83.06 21.38 -36.51
N GLU A 285 82.61 22.61 -36.72
CA GLU A 285 81.68 22.91 -37.81
C GLU A 285 82.27 22.41 -39.15
N GLY A 286 81.52 21.55 -39.85
CA GLY A 286 81.96 20.88 -41.09
C GLY A 286 82.73 19.56 -40.91
N GLU A 287 83.15 19.20 -39.71
CA GLU A 287 83.79 17.90 -39.45
C GLU A 287 82.73 16.81 -39.29
N SER A 288 82.82 15.74 -40.08
CA SER A 288 81.94 14.58 -39.91
C SER A 288 82.57 13.54 -38.97
N MET A 289 81.72 12.78 -38.27
CA MET A 289 82.18 11.64 -37.46
C MET A 289 83.01 10.64 -38.28
N ARG A 290 82.67 10.49 -39.56
CA ARG A 290 83.45 9.70 -40.52
C ARG A 290 84.88 10.21 -40.70
N ALA A 291 85.04 11.53 -40.81
CA ALA A 291 86.35 12.17 -40.96
C ALA A 291 87.21 11.96 -39.72
N ARG A 292 86.63 12.12 -38.51
CA ARG A 292 87.31 11.83 -37.23
C ARG A 292 87.82 10.39 -37.16
N ILE A 293 86.99 9.41 -37.50
CA ILE A 293 87.40 8.00 -37.47
C ILE A 293 88.53 7.74 -38.47
N LYS A 294 88.44 8.31 -39.68
CA LYS A 294 89.51 8.21 -40.69
C LYS A 294 90.82 8.85 -40.23
N ASP A 295 90.77 10.02 -39.60
CA ASP A 295 91.95 10.69 -39.08
C ASP A 295 92.63 9.88 -37.97
N SER A 296 91.83 9.26 -37.09
CA SER A 296 92.33 8.32 -36.09
C SER A 296 93.01 7.10 -36.74
N LEU A 297 92.40 6.49 -37.76
CA LEU A 297 93.00 5.36 -38.49
C LEU A 297 94.30 5.73 -39.20
N LEU A 298 94.40 6.94 -39.76
CA LEU A 298 95.64 7.45 -40.36
C LEU A 298 96.74 7.67 -39.33
N THR A 299 96.35 8.12 -38.13
CA THR A 299 97.26 8.36 -37.01
C THR A 299 97.79 7.04 -36.42
N TRP A 300 96.93 6.03 -36.31
CA TRP A 300 97.24 4.71 -35.76
C TRP A 300 97.68 3.68 -36.81
N HIS A 301 97.99 4.09 -38.04
CA HIS A 301 98.43 3.15 -39.06
C HIS A 301 99.73 2.44 -38.64
N PRO A 302 99.84 1.09 -38.70
CA PRO A 302 100.97 0.36 -38.11
C PRO A 302 102.33 0.83 -38.65
N ASP A 303 102.43 0.99 -39.97
CA ASP A 303 103.65 1.45 -40.64
C ASP A 303 104.07 2.87 -40.22
N LYS A 304 103.11 3.81 -40.18
CA LYS A 304 103.39 5.21 -39.81
C LYS A 304 103.70 5.33 -38.33
N PHE A 305 103.03 4.54 -37.49
CA PHE A 305 103.25 4.55 -36.07
C PHE A 305 104.62 3.94 -35.75
N ALA A 306 104.93 2.79 -36.35
CA ALA A 306 106.19 2.10 -36.16
C ALA A 306 107.38 3.00 -36.53
N GLY A 307 107.37 3.56 -37.75
CA GLY A 307 108.47 4.40 -38.23
C GLY A 307 108.69 5.70 -37.43
N ARG A 308 107.70 6.15 -36.65
CA ARG A 308 107.79 7.40 -35.86
C ARG A 308 108.06 7.17 -34.38
N TRP A 309 107.45 6.16 -33.78
CA TRP A 309 107.36 6.06 -32.32
C TRP A 309 107.93 4.78 -31.74
N ILE A 310 108.03 3.67 -32.49
CA ILE A 310 108.42 2.37 -31.91
C ILE A 310 109.84 2.36 -31.35
N GLN A 311 110.74 3.15 -31.92
CA GLN A 311 112.13 3.25 -31.47
C GLN A 311 112.25 3.83 -30.05
N TYR A 312 111.26 4.60 -29.60
CA TYR A 312 111.20 5.18 -28.26
C TYR A 312 110.52 4.26 -27.24
N VAL A 313 109.93 3.14 -27.67
CA VAL A 313 109.26 2.18 -26.77
C VAL A 313 110.28 1.18 -26.21
N ILE A 314 110.19 0.87 -24.91
CA ILE A 314 111.03 -0.18 -24.28
C ILE A 314 110.89 -1.48 -25.05
N GLU A 315 111.99 -2.21 -25.24
CA GLU A 315 112.01 -3.46 -26.02
C GLU A 315 110.94 -4.45 -25.54
N SER A 316 110.74 -4.56 -24.23
CA SER A 316 109.75 -5.47 -23.63
C SER A 316 108.29 -5.15 -23.99
N ASP A 317 107.98 -3.91 -24.38
CA ASP A 317 106.61 -3.49 -24.73
C ASP A 317 106.37 -3.37 -26.23
N ARG A 318 107.40 -3.47 -27.09
CA ARG A 318 107.23 -3.26 -28.54
C ARG A 318 106.22 -4.21 -29.18
N ALA A 319 106.24 -5.49 -28.79
CA ALA A 319 105.27 -6.47 -29.26
C ALA A 319 103.84 -6.09 -28.82
N ARG A 320 103.66 -5.77 -27.52
CA ARG A 320 102.38 -5.33 -26.96
C ARG A 320 101.86 -4.08 -27.67
N VAL A 321 102.73 -3.10 -27.94
CA VAL A 321 102.37 -1.87 -28.65
C VAL A 321 101.92 -2.19 -30.08
N THR A 322 102.62 -3.07 -30.79
CA THR A 322 102.26 -3.47 -32.15
C THR A 322 100.89 -4.17 -32.20
N ASP A 323 100.64 -5.06 -31.25
CA ASP A 323 99.34 -5.73 -31.11
C ASP A 323 98.23 -4.73 -30.77
N GLY A 324 98.51 -3.79 -29.86
CA GLY A 324 97.56 -2.73 -29.47
C GLY A 324 97.21 -1.81 -30.64
N ILE A 325 98.18 -1.41 -31.46
CA ILE A 325 97.95 -0.62 -32.67
C ILE A 325 97.06 -1.40 -33.65
N THR A 326 97.36 -2.67 -33.85
CA THR A 326 96.57 -3.55 -34.72
C THR A 326 95.12 -3.67 -34.22
N ALA A 327 94.93 -3.78 -32.91
CA ALA A 327 93.60 -3.78 -32.29
C ALA A 327 92.85 -2.45 -32.53
N VAL A 328 93.50 -1.30 -32.35
CA VAL A 328 92.90 0.02 -32.62
C VAL A 328 92.50 0.17 -34.09
N VAL A 329 93.37 -0.20 -35.04
CA VAL A 329 93.09 -0.08 -36.48
C VAL A 329 91.92 -0.99 -36.88
N ARG A 330 91.89 -2.20 -36.36
CA ARG A 330 90.78 -3.14 -36.57
C ARG A 330 89.47 -2.59 -36.02
N ALA A 331 89.49 -2.06 -34.80
CA ALA A 331 88.32 -1.45 -34.15
C ALA A 331 87.81 -0.21 -34.91
N GLY A 332 88.71 0.71 -35.26
CA GLY A 332 88.39 1.91 -36.02
C GLY A 332 87.85 1.60 -37.43
N SER A 333 88.38 0.55 -38.08
CA SER A 333 87.89 0.11 -39.39
C SER A 333 86.47 -0.43 -39.29
N ARG A 334 86.17 -1.21 -38.23
CA ARG A 334 84.81 -1.66 -37.93
C ARG A 334 83.87 -0.51 -37.63
N ALA A 335 84.28 0.44 -36.80
CA ALA A 335 83.49 1.64 -36.49
C ALA A 335 83.18 2.47 -37.75
N LEU A 336 84.15 2.58 -38.67
CA LEU A 336 83.97 3.28 -39.95
C LEU A 336 82.97 2.56 -40.87
N ALA A 337 83.06 1.23 -40.94
CA ALA A 337 82.11 0.41 -41.70
C ALA A 337 80.69 0.53 -41.13
N GLU A 338 80.54 0.42 -39.80
CA GLU A 338 79.26 0.58 -39.11
C GLU A 338 78.66 1.96 -39.37
N TYR A 339 79.45 3.04 -39.26
CA TYR A 339 78.99 4.40 -39.55
C TYR A 339 78.52 4.57 -41.00
N THR A 340 79.28 4.01 -41.96
CA THR A 340 78.92 4.07 -43.39
C THR A 340 77.64 3.28 -43.68
N SER A 341 77.40 2.19 -42.95
CA SER A 341 76.17 1.39 -43.07
C SER A 341 74.93 2.11 -42.52
N ARG A 342 75.06 2.83 -41.41
CA ARG A 342 73.97 3.58 -40.76
C ARG A 342 73.59 4.87 -41.50
N THR A 343 74.56 5.53 -42.14
CA THR A 343 74.34 6.81 -42.83
C THR A 343 73.91 6.65 -44.29
N SER A 344 73.96 5.42 -44.83
CA SER A 344 73.33 5.15 -46.12
C SER A 344 71.81 5.19 -45.92
N PRO A 345 71.07 6.15 -46.52
CA PRO A 345 69.63 6.10 -46.49
C PRO A 345 69.20 4.73 -47.04
N PRO A 346 68.19 4.07 -46.43
CA PRO A 346 67.70 2.83 -46.97
C PRO A 346 67.37 3.11 -48.44
N LYS A 347 68.10 2.47 -49.36
CA LYS A 347 67.80 2.58 -50.79
C LYS A 347 66.34 2.18 -50.89
N SER A 348 65.45 3.16 -51.06
CA SER A 348 64.04 2.90 -51.30
C SER A 348 64.06 2.04 -52.54
N ARG A 349 63.81 0.74 -52.37
CA ARG A 349 63.47 -0.13 -53.47
C ARG A 349 62.20 0.48 -54.02
N VAL A 350 62.35 1.34 -55.03
CA VAL A 350 61.24 1.83 -55.82
C VAL A 350 60.52 0.56 -56.28
N PRO A 351 59.29 0.31 -55.81
CA PRO A 351 58.57 -0.87 -56.25
C PRO A 351 58.39 -0.70 -57.75
N THR A 352 59.04 -1.57 -58.51
CA THR A 352 58.90 -1.64 -59.95
C THR A 352 57.43 -1.95 -60.21
N LYS A 353 56.64 -0.92 -60.54
CA LYS A 353 55.23 -1.10 -60.93
C LYS A 353 55.25 -2.00 -62.15
N ASN A 354 54.84 -3.25 -61.95
CA ASN A 354 54.51 -4.17 -63.02
C ASN A 354 53.46 -3.51 -63.91
N ARG A 355 53.91 -3.10 -65.09
CA ARG A 355 53.10 -2.63 -66.19
C ARG A 355 52.33 -3.84 -66.73
N ILE A 356 51.15 -4.08 -66.15
CA ILE A 356 50.16 -5.02 -66.70
C ILE A 356 49.63 -4.36 -67.98
N THR A 357 50.10 -4.86 -69.11
CA THR A 357 49.51 -4.64 -70.43
C THR A 357 48.11 -5.25 -70.44
N GLN A 358 47.10 -4.42 -70.71
CA GLN A 358 45.80 -4.88 -71.19
C GLN A 358 45.97 -5.44 -72.61
N GLY A 359 45.41 -6.62 -72.82
CA GLY A 359 45.13 -7.22 -74.12
C GLY A 359 43.80 -7.95 -73.98
#